data_AF-A0A6L4Z8K1-F1
#
_entry.id   AF-A0A6L4Z8K1-F1
#
_cell.length_a   1.000
_cell.length_b   1.000
_cell.length_c   1.000
_cell.angle_alpha   90.00
_cell.angle_beta   90.00
_cell.angle_gamma   90.00
#
_symmetry.space_group_name_H-M   'P 1'
#
loop_
_entity.id
_entity.type
_entity.pdbx_description
1 polymer ?
#
loop_
_entity_poly.entity_id
_entity_poly.type
_entity_poly.pdbx_seq_one_letter_code
_entity_poly.pdbx_strand_id
1 'polypeptide(L)'
;MKYISLAILTFLVFTANSFAQELRCNVTVSAQRIQGANQNLFQTMQSDIYEFMNNRKWTDHIYSYDEKLRCNIMILLEEQLSADEFRGTIQVQLIRPVFDSSYETTILNIKDNDFRCRYVEFQPLEFNETSNRENLTNILAFYAYVILGYSYDSFSLEGGTPYFEKAQAIVNNSQNLPVKGWKSFESERNRYWLLENIMNKSYSDFRRCMYNYHRNGLDLMSQRAEEGRANIAESLRDLQKVFRKRPSTYILQMFFDAKSDELVNVFTKSYPDEKARVLSILNEIDPSNGNKYTRISEQEDM
;
A
#
# COMPACT_ATOMS: atom_id res chain seq x y z
N MET A 1 46.90 29.20 9.26
CA MET A 1 46.32 28.71 7.99
C MET A 1 45.93 27.23 8.03
N LYS A 2 46.77 26.29 8.50
CA LYS A 2 46.41 24.85 8.58
C LYS A 2 45.14 24.51 9.38
N TYR A 3 44.87 25.24 10.48
CA TYR A 3 43.66 25.01 11.29
C TYR A 3 42.36 25.51 10.64
N ILE A 4 42.44 26.51 9.76
CA ILE A 4 41.29 27.01 9.00
C ILE A 4 40.94 26.02 7.89
N SER A 5 41.96 25.43 7.25
CA SER A 5 41.79 24.37 6.25
C SER A 5 41.11 23.12 6.85
N LEU A 6 41.47 22.76 8.08
CA LEU A 6 40.88 21.62 8.78
C LEU A 6 39.42 21.90 9.20
N ALA A 7 39.11 23.12 9.66
CA ALA A 7 37.73 23.51 10.01
C ALA A 7 36.80 23.55 8.78
N ILE A 8 37.29 23.97 7.62
CA ILE A 8 36.54 23.96 6.35
C ILE A 8 36.29 22.52 5.86
N LEU A 9 37.25 21.62 6.05
CA LEU A 9 37.11 20.21 5.68
C LEU A 9 36.09 19.49 6.59
N THR A 10 36.05 19.81 7.89
CA THR A 10 35.09 19.23 8.84
C THR A 10 33.67 19.79 8.64
N PHE A 11 33.52 21.03 8.16
CA PHE A 11 32.20 21.63 7.85
C PHE A 11 31.59 21.07 6.55
N LEU A 12 32.43 20.67 5.58
CA LEU A 12 32.00 20.07 4.31
C LEU A 12 31.49 18.63 4.43
N VAL A 13 31.80 17.92 5.53
CA VAL A 13 31.31 16.55 5.78
C VAL A 13 29.90 16.54 6.38
N PHE A 14 29.41 17.67 6.89
CA PHE A 14 28.09 17.76 7.53
C PHE A 14 26.94 18.18 6.61
N THR A 15 27.18 18.38 5.31
CA THR A 15 26.13 18.79 4.35
C THR A 15 25.72 17.70 3.35
N ALA A 16 26.17 16.45 3.54
CA ALA A 16 25.58 15.31 2.87
C ALA A 16 24.19 15.03 3.50
N ASN A 17 23.23 15.91 3.25
CA ASN A 17 21.82 15.57 3.31
C ASN A 17 21.61 14.49 2.25
N SER A 18 21.76 13.22 2.65
CA SER A 18 21.30 12.11 1.84
C SER A 18 19.82 12.36 1.59
N PHE A 19 19.45 12.57 0.33
CA PHE A 19 18.07 12.57 -0.11
C PHE A 19 17.50 11.18 0.20
N ALA A 20 16.92 11.04 1.39
CA ALA A 20 16.12 9.87 1.70
C ALA A 20 14.89 9.95 0.81
N GLN A 21 14.86 9.05 -0.17
CA GLN A 21 13.72 8.80 -1.02
C GLN A 21 13.25 7.41 -0.62
N GLU A 22 12.19 7.35 0.15
CA GLU A 22 11.74 6.10 0.78
C GLU A 22 11.03 5.19 -0.22
N LEU A 23 10.41 5.79 -1.23
CA LEU A 23 9.65 5.10 -2.24
C LEU A 23 10.50 4.88 -3.49
N ARG A 24 10.34 3.70 -4.07
CA ARG A 24 10.65 3.38 -5.46
C ARG A 24 9.32 3.08 -6.16
N CYS A 25 8.64 4.15 -6.54
CA CYS A 25 7.33 4.13 -7.14
C CYS A 25 7.41 4.16 -8.68
N ASN A 26 6.96 3.11 -9.34
CA ASN A 26 6.72 3.16 -10.78
C ASN A 26 5.34 3.80 -11.01
N VAL A 27 5.28 4.80 -11.88
CA VAL A 27 4.03 5.50 -12.20
C VAL A 27 3.70 5.30 -13.67
N THR A 28 2.46 4.95 -13.96
CA THR A 28 1.93 4.87 -15.32
C THR A 28 0.62 5.64 -15.42
N VAL A 29 0.51 6.54 -16.39
CA VAL A 29 -0.72 7.27 -16.69
C VAL A 29 -1.19 6.86 -18.08
N SER A 30 -2.42 6.35 -18.17
CA SER A 30 -3.04 5.94 -19.43
C SER A 30 -4.34 6.70 -19.64
N ALA A 31 -4.54 7.22 -20.85
CA ALA A 31 -5.74 7.97 -21.24
C ALA A 31 -6.38 7.41 -22.52
N GLN A 32 -6.24 6.10 -22.76
CA GLN A 32 -6.66 5.45 -24.02
C GLN A 32 -8.15 5.64 -24.35
N ARG A 33 -9.00 5.92 -23.35
CA ARG A 33 -10.44 6.13 -23.54
C ARG A 33 -10.80 7.57 -23.94
N ILE A 34 -9.87 8.52 -23.80
CA ILE A 34 -10.11 9.93 -24.11
C ILE A 34 -9.73 10.19 -25.58
N GLN A 35 -10.73 10.41 -26.43
CA GLN A 35 -10.52 10.68 -27.85
C GLN A 35 -9.99 12.09 -28.08
N GLY A 36 -9.05 12.25 -29.02
CA GLY A 36 -8.50 13.56 -29.39
C GLY A 36 -7.60 14.22 -28.32
N ALA A 37 -7.21 13.47 -27.29
CA ALA A 37 -6.43 14.01 -26.19
C ALA A 37 -4.95 14.20 -26.54
N ASN A 38 -4.35 15.25 -25.98
CA ASN A 38 -2.94 15.55 -26.14
C ASN A 38 -2.10 14.49 -25.40
N GLN A 39 -1.44 13.60 -26.14
CA GLN A 39 -0.63 12.53 -25.53
C GLN A 39 0.57 13.08 -24.74
N ASN A 40 1.12 14.23 -25.14
CA ASN A 40 2.25 14.85 -24.44
C ASN A 40 1.83 15.29 -23.03
N LEU A 41 0.62 15.82 -22.87
CA LEU A 41 0.06 16.21 -21.57
C LEU A 41 0.11 15.07 -20.55
N PHE A 42 -0.25 13.85 -20.96
CA PHE A 42 -0.26 12.70 -20.05
C PHE A 42 1.13 12.14 -19.77
N GLN A 43 2.07 12.29 -20.71
CA GLN A 43 3.48 11.97 -20.47
C GLN A 43 4.11 12.95 -19.46
N THR A 44 3.79 14.24 -19.57
CA THR A 44 4.17 15.25 -18.58
C THR A 44 3.55 14.92 -17.22
N MET A 45 2.24 14.64 -17.18
CA MET A 45 1.53 14.26 -15.95
C MET A 45 2.17 13.04 -15.28
N GLN A 46 2.51 12.00 -16.05
CA GLN A 46 3.18 10.82 -15.51
C GLN A 46 4.54 11.17 -14.89
N SER A 47 5.33 12.02 -15.56
CA SER A 47 6.65 12.44 -15.10
C SER A 47 6.54 13.27 -13.81
N ASP A 48 5.60 14.21 -13.76
CA ASP A 48 5.39 15.04 -12.58
C ASP A 48 4.91 14.22 -11.37
N ILE A 49 4.00 13.27 -11.58
CA ILE A 49 3.55 12.35 -10.51
C ILE A 49 4.71 11.45 -10.06
N TYR A 50 5.51 10.95 -11.00
CA TYR A 50 6.70 10.15 -10.68
C TYR A 50 7.68 10.96 -9.81
N GLU A 51 7.98 12.21 -10.18
CA GLU A 51 8.85 13.09 -9.40
C GLU A 51 8.24 13.40 -8.03
N PHE A 52 6.95 13.72 -7.96
CA PHE A 52 6.26 13.99 -6.70
C PHE A 52 6.33 12.79 -5.73
N MET A 53 6.15 11.58 -6.24
CA MET A 53 6.17 10.37 -5.41
C MET A 53 7.59 9.99 -4.96
N ASN A 54 8.58 10.08 -5.86
CA ASN A 54 9.93 9.55 -5.62
C ASN A 54 10.93 10.58 -5.08
N ASN A 55 10.79 11.87 -5.39
CA ASN A 55 11.76 12.90 -5.00
C ASN A 55 11.38 13.64 -3.72
N ARG A 56 10.17 13.41 -3.22
CA ARG A 56 9.69 13.99 -1.98
C ARG A 56 10.10 13.13 -0.78
N LYS A 57 10.54 13.79 0.29
CA LYS A 57 10.80 13.17 1.59
C LYS A 57 9.47 12.93 2.32
N TRP A 58 9.13 11.68 2.60
CA TRP A 58 7.88 11.33 3.29
C TRP A 58 8.08 10.99 4.77
N THR A 59 9.31 10.65 5.16
CA THR A 59 9.72 10.24 6.50
C THR A 59 11.05 10.88 6.87
N ASP A 60 11.42 10.89 8.15
CA ASP A 60 12.76 11.33 8.57
C ASP A 60 13.82 10.23 8.54
N HIS A 61 13.46 9.01 8.16
CA HIS A 61 14.38 7.88 8.12
C HIS A 61 15.23 7.89 6.84
N ILE A 62 16.45 7.40 6.95
CA ILE A 62 17.40 7.29 5.84
C ILE A 62 17.34 5.87 5.30
N TYR A 63 17.11 5.74 4.00
CA TYR A 63 17.00 4.46 3.30
C TYR A 63 18.15 4.28 2.33
N SER A 64 18.74 3.08 2.29
CA SER A 64 19.56 2.66 1.16
C SER A 64 18.68 2.35 -0.06
N TYR A 65 19.27 2.27 -1.25
CA TYR A 65 18.51 2.00 -2.48
C TYR A 65 17.75 0.67 -2.41
N ASP A 66 18.35 -0.36 -1.81
CA ASP A 66 17.76 -1.70 -1.69
C ASP A 66 16.65 -1.77 -0.62
N GLU A 67 16.65 -0.83 0.34
CA GLU A 67 15.62 -0.71 1.37
C GLU A 67 14.42 0.13 0.91
N LYS A 68 14.49 0.78 -0.27
CA LYS A 68 13.38 1.57 -0.79
C LYS A 68 12.15 0.69 -1.01
N LEU A 69 11.00 1.21 -0.60
CA LEU A 69 9.71 0.54 -0.73
C LEU A 69 9.28 0.49 -2.18
N ARG A 70 9.10 -0.72 -2.73
CA ARG A 70 8.71 -0.93 -4.12
C ARG A 70 7.20 -0.80 -4.25
N CYS A 71 6.74 0.18 -5.01
CA CYS A 71 5.31 0.36 -5.27
C CYS A 71 5.02 0.71 -6.72
N ASN A 72 3.80 0.41 -7.15
CA ASN A 72 3.31 0.74 -8.49
C ASN A 72 2.03 1.57 -8.37
N ILE A 73 1.97 2.68 -9.10
CA ILE A 73 0.78 3.51 -9.26
C ILE A 73 0.39 3.50 -10.73
N MET A 74 -0.81 3.01 -11.02
CA MET A 74 -1.39 3.06 -12.35
C MET A 74 -2.63 3.94 -12.31
N ILE A 75 -2.62 5.01 -13.09
CA ILE A 75 -3.75 5.91 -13.26
C ILE A 75 -4.34 5.67 -14.64
N LEU A 76 -5.61 5.30 -14.69
CA LEU A 76 -6.38 5.20 -15.92
C LEU A 76 -7.35 6.37 -15.98
N LEU A 77 -7.08 7.34 -16.85
CA LEU A 77 -7.98 8.44 -17.16
C LEU A 77 -9.04 7.97 -18.15
N GLU A 78 -10.30 8.11 -17.75
CA GLU A 78 -11.45 7.63 -18.51
C GLU A 78 -12.21 8.78 -19.17
N GLU A 79 -12.26 9.95 -18.53
CA GLU A 79 -13.00 11.13 -18.99
C GLU A 79 -12.16 12.41 -18.81
N GLN A 80 -12.25 13.32 -19.78
CA GLN A 80 -11.77 14.70 -19.67
C GLN A 80 -12.99 15.61 -19.44
N LEU A 81 -13.09 16.19 -18.25
CA LEU A 81 -14.23 17.01 -17.82
C LEU A 81 -14.09 18.47 -18.27
N SER A 82 -12.86 18.98 -18.31
CA SER A 82 -12.49 20.31 -18.82
C SER A 82 -11.09 20.26 -19.45
N ALA A 83 -10.54 21.41 -19.85
CA ALA A 83 -9.17 21.48 -20.36
C ALA A 83 -8.12 20.93 -19.38
N ASP A 84 -8.34 21.10 -18.07
CA ASP A 84 -7.40 20.78 -17.00
C ASP A 84 -7.95 19.77 -15.97
N GLU A 85 -9.16 19.23 -16.16
CA GLU A 85 -9.81 18.33 -15.22
C GLU A 85 -10.10 16.96 -15.83
N PHE A 86 -9.71 15.91 -15.09
CA PHE A 86 -9.80 14.51 -15.52
C PHE A 86 -10.48 13.65 -14.46
N ARG A 87 -11.12 12.57 -14.91
CA ARG A 87 -11.70 11.52 -14.06
C ARG A 87 -11.26 10.16 -14.54
N GLY A 88 -11.09 9.23 -13.61
CA GLY A 88 -10.91 7.82 -13.91
C GLY A 88 -10.65 7.01 -12.65
N THR A 89 -9.66 6.13 -12.70
CA THR A 89 -9.32 5.22 -11.58
C THR A 89 -7.83 5.25 -11.28
N ILE A 90 -7.48 4.93 -10.04
CA ILE A 90 -6.09 4.75 -9.59
C ILE A 90 -5.94 3.36 -8.95
N GLN A 91 -4.91 2.63 -9.37
CA GLN A 91 -4.50 1.39 -8.77
C GLN A 91 -3.16 1.57 -8.06
N VAL A 92 -3.06 1.11 -6.82
CA VAL A 92 -1.88 1.26 -5.97
C VAL A 92 -1.46 -0.10 -5.43
N GLN A 93 -0.23 -0.49 -5.71
CA GLN A 93 0.34 -1.76 -5.28
C GLN A 93 1.61 -1.53 -4.44
N LEU A 94 1.74 -2.28 -3.34
CA LEU A 94 2.96 -2.34 -2.53
C LEU A 94 3.53 -3.76 -2.58
N ILE A 95 4.81 -3.87 -2.92
CA ILE A 95 5.54 -5.13 -3.00
C ILE A 95 6.72 -5.08 -2.03
N ARG A 96 6.96 -6.22 -1.38
CA ARG A 96 8.06 -6.43 -0.43
C ARG A 96 8.84 -7.67 -0.81
N PRO A 97 10.18 -7.63 -0.89
CA PRO A 97 10.98 -8.84 -0.92
C PRO A 97 10.87 -9.57 0.42
N VAL A 98 10.73 -10.90 0.39
CA VAL A 98 10.79 -11.73 1.60
C VAL A 98 12.23 -11.90 2.02
N PHE A 99 12.49 -11.78 3.33
CA PHE A 99 13.84 -11.81 3.88
C PHE A 99 14.58 -13.11 3.50
N ASP A 100 15.82 -12.95 3.02
CA ASP A 100 16.69 -14.06 2.63
C ASP A 100 16.07 -15.01 1.57
N SER A 101 15.31 -14.42 0.63
CA SER A 101 14.63 -15.14 -0.44
C SER A 101 14.57 -14.31 -1.72
N SER A 102 14.48 -14.99 -2.86
CA SER A 102 14.15 -14.35 -4.15
C SER A 102 12.64 -14.10 -4.32
N TYR A 103 11.83 -14.51 -3.35
CA TYR A 103 10.38 -14.36 -3.38
C TYR A 103 9.96 -12.93 -3.02
N GLU A 104 9.05 -12.37 -3.81
CA GLU A 104 8.41 -11.09 -3.55
C GLU A 104 6.94 -11.30 -3.21
N THR A 105 6.47 -10.58 -2.19
CA THR A 105 5.10 -10.65 -1.72
C THR A 105 4.40 -9.31 -1.95
N THR A 106 3.16 -9.37 -2.45
CA THR A 106 2.29 -8.18 -2.53
C THR A 106 1.67 -7.95 -1.15
N ILE A 107 1.97 -6.81 -0.52
CA ILE A 107 1.36 -6.44 0.78
C ILE A 107 -0.02 -5.82 0.55
N LEU A 108 -0.13 -4.99 -0.49
CA LEU A 108 -1.28 -4.15 -0.75
C LEU A 108 -1.58 -4.12 -2.25
N ASN A 109 -2.85 -4.20 -2.61
CA ASN A 109 -3.35 -3.98 -3.96
C ASN A 109 -4.71 -3.28 -3.89
N ILE A 110 -4.72 -1.96 -4.09
CA ILE A 110 -5.91 -1.12 -4.01
C ILE A 110 -6.34 -0.72 -5.41
N LYS A 111 -7.63 -0.85 -5.71
CA LYS A 111 -8.28 -0.19 -6.84
C LYS A 111 -9.25 0.87 -6.32
N ASP A 112 -8.94 2.13 -6.52
CA ASP A 112 -9.81 3.26 -6.20
C ASP A 112 -10.45 3.81 -7.47
N ASN A 113 -11.78 3.78 -7.50
CA ASN A 113 -12.58 4.24 -8.62
C ASN A 113 -12.96 5.72 -8.53
N ASP A 114 -12.66 6.38 -7.41
CA ASP A 114 -12.99 7.78 -7.15
C ASP A 114 -11.79 8.70 -7.45
N PHE A 115 -11.11 8.51 -8.58
CA PHE A 115 -10.01 9.38 -9.00
C PHE A 115 -10.53 10.54 -9.85
N ARG A 116 -10.42 11.76 -9.33
CA ARG A 116 -10.73 13.00 -10.03
C ARG A 116 -9.64 14.03 -9.74
N CYS A 117 -9.00 14.58 -10.75
CA CYS A 117 -7.87 15.48 -10.56
C CYS A 117 -7.94 16.67 -11.50
N ARG A 118 -7.44 17.80 -11.01
CA ARG A 118 -7.02 18.92 -11.85
C ARG A 118 -5.51 18.79 -12.09
N TYR A 119 -5.07 19.03 -13.33
CA TYR A 119 -3.67 19.02 -13.71
C TYR A 119 -3.41 20.05 -14.81
N VAL A 120 -2.36 20.85 -14.61
CA VAL A 120 -1.92 21.90 -15.53
C VAL A 120 -0.42 21.70 -15.78
N GLU A 121 -0.01 21.59 -17.04
CA GLU A 121 1.40 21.42 -17.37
C GLU A 121 2.25 22.57 -16.84
N PHE A 122 3.47 22.25 -16.43
CA PHE A 122 4.45 23.20 -15.89
C PHE A 122 4.05 23.84 -14.54
N GLN A 123 2.88 23.49 -13.99
CA GLN A 123 2.53 23.85 -12.61
C GLN A 123 3.12 22.79 -11.66
N PRO A 124 3.96 23.17 -10.69
CA PRO A 124 4.54 22.21 -9.76
C PRO A 124 3.47 21.55 -8.88
N LEU A 125 3.62 20.25 -8.64
CA LEU A 125 2.79 19.51 -7.70
C LEU A 125 3.23 19.81 -6.26
N GLU A 126 2.59 20.80 -5.64
CA GLU A 126 2.85 21.17 -4.26
C GLU A 126 1.90 20.45 -3.29
N PHE A 127 2.43 20.04 -2.14
CA PHE A 127 1.63 19.49 -1.07
C PHE A 127 2.07 20.04 0.29
N ASN A 128 1.08 20.53 1.04
CA ASN A 128 1.24 20.95 2.43
C ASN A 128 0.37 20.09 3.35
N GLU A 129 0.99 19.40 4.31
CA GLU A 129 0.28 18.49 5.24
C GLU A 129 -0.90 19.15 5.98
N THR A 130 -0.86 20.46 6.19
CA THR A 130 -1.84 21.17 7.02
C THR A 130 -2.94 21.89 6.24
N SER A 131 -2.70 22.21 4.96
CA SER A 131 -3.58 23.13 4.22
C SER A 131 -3.77 22.80 2.73
N ASN A 132 -3.35 21.62 2.28
CA ASN A 132 -3.45 21.25 0.87
C ASN A 132 -4.91 21.15 0.37
N ARG A 133 -5.21 21.86 -0.71
CA ARG A 133 -6.55 21.89 -1.34
C ARG A 133 -6.61 21.15 -2.67
N GLU A 134 -5.47 20.80 -3.25
CA GLU A 134 -5.39 20.14 -4.54
C GLU A 134 -5.64 18.64 -4.40
N ASN A 135 -6.71 18.15 -5.05
CA ASN A 135 -7.14 16.77 -4.86
C ASN A 135 -6.12 15.75 -5.40
N LEU A 136 -5.39 16.09 -6.47
CA LEU A 136 -4.35 15.23 -7.04
C LEU A 136 -3.26 14.95 -5.99
N THR A 137 -2.69 16.01 -5.41
CA THR A 137 -1.62 15.86 -4.42
C THR A 137 -2.13 15.28 -3.11
N ASN A 138 -3.41 15.52 -2.73
CA ASN A 138 -4.05 14.82 -1.61
C ASN A 138 -4.15 13.31 -1.84
N ILE A 139 -4.58 12.86 -3.02
CA ILE A 139 -4.65 11.43 -3.37
C ILE A 139 -3.26 10.78 -3.31
N LEU A 140 -2.28 11.41 -3.95
CA LEU A 140 -0.92 10.88 -4.02
C LEU A 140 -0.27 10.80 -2.63
N ALA A 141 -0.39 11.86 -1.83
CA ALA A 141 0.14 11.89 -0.46
C ALA A 141 -0.59 10.91 0.46
N PHE A 142 -1.91 10.76 0.30
CA PHE A 142 -2.68 9.75 1.02
C PHE A 142 -2.12 8.35 0.76
N TYR A 143 -1.90 7.99 -0.52
CA TYR A 143 -1.36 6.67 -0.86
C TYR A 143 0.09 6.49 -0.46
N ALA A 144 0.92 7.54 -0.50
CA ALA A 144 2.27 7.50 0.05
C ALA A 144 2.26 7.10 1.54
N TYR A 145 1.39 7.73 2.34
CA TYR A 145 1.26 7.42 3.77
C TYR A 145 0.60 6.07 4.06
N VAL A 146 -0.35 5.63 3.24
CA VAL A 146 -0.92 4.28 3.35
C VAL A 146 0.15 3.22 3.03
N ILE A 147 0.95 3.41 1.99
CA ILE A 147 2.07 2.52 1.63
C ILE A 147 3.06 2.43 2.79
N LEU A 148 3.46 3.56 3.37
CA LEU A 148 4.36 3.60 4.51
C LEU A 148 3.76 2.89 5.73
N GLY A 149 2.49 3.16 6.05
CA GLY A 149 1.82 2.51 7.17
C GLY A 149 1.81 0.99 7.05
N TYR A 150 1.40 0.46 5.89
CA TYR A 150 1.40 -0.97 5.63
C TYR A 150 2.80 -1.59 5.65
N SER A 151 3.79 -0.88 5.10
CA SER A 151 5.17 -1.35 5.14
C SER A 151 5.67 -1.48 6.57
N TYR A 152 5.49 -0.46 7.41
CA TYR A 152 5.98 -0.48 8.78
C TYR A 152 5.27 -1.51 9.65
N ASP A 153 3.96 -1.69 9.46
CA ASP A 153 3.20 -2.77 10.12
C ASP A 153 3.71 -4.16 9.76
N SER A 154 4.23 -4.35 8.55
CA SER A 154 4.81 -5.63 8.13
C SER A 154 6.13 -5.96 8.82
N PHE A 155 6.84 -4.96 9.38
CA PHE A 155 8.12 -5.13 10.07
C PHE A 155 8.03 -5.02 11.60
N SER A 156 7.06 -4.27 12.11
CA SER A 156 6.83 -4.08 13.55
C SER A 156 5.33 -4.00 13.82
N LEU A 157 4.88 -4.66 14.90
CA LEU A 157 3.49 -4.58 15.33
C LEU A 157 3.08 -3.11 15.53
N GLU A 158 2.08 -2.68 14.76
CA GLU A 158 1.54 -1.31 14.74
C GLU A 158 2.56 -0.20 14.42
N GLY A 159 3.71 -0.54 13.82
CA GLY A 159 4.76 0.41 13.47
C GLY A 159 4.33 1.49 12.48
N GLY A 160 3.26 1.24 11.70
CA GLY A 160 2.72 2.16 10.69
C GLY A 160 1.84 3.29 11.23
N THR A 161 1.57 3.31 12.55
CA THR A 161 0.61 4.24 13.16
C THR A 161 0.86 5.71 12.81
N PRO A 162 2.10 6.25 12.89
CA PRO A 162 2.35 7.65 12.56
C PRO A 162 1.97 8.02 11.12
N TYR A 163 2.12 7.08 10.18
CA TYR A 163 1.79 7.32 8.77
C TYR A 163 0.28 7.22 8.51
N PHE A 164 -0.39 6.26 9.15
CA PHE A 164 -1.85 6.20 9.08
C PHE A 164 -2.51 7.43 9.70
N GLU A 165 -1.96 8.01 10.76
CA GLU A 165 -2.42 9.28 11.32
C GLU A 165 -2.28 10.45 10.33
N LYS A 166 -1.15 10.53 9.60
CA LYS A 166 -0.99 11.51 8.52
C LYS A 166 -1.99 11.30 7.37
N ALA A 167 -2.23 10.06 6.97
CA ALA A 167 -3.25 9.74 5.97
C ALA A 167 -4.67 10.11 6.45
N GLN A 168 -4.98 9.86 7.73
CA GLN A 168 -6.25 10.26 8.35
C GLN A 168 -6.42 11.78 8.37
N ALA A 169 -5.36 12.54 8.62
CA ALA A 169 -5.40 14.00 8.55
C ALA A 169 -5.76 14.48 7.13
N ILE A 170 -5.23 13.84 6.07
CA ILE A 170 -5.60 14.16 4.68
C ILE A 170 -7.09 13.86 4.43
N VAL A 171 -7.60 12.73 4.90
CA VAL A 171 -9.03 12.39 4.81
C VAL A 171 -9.89 13.46 5.49
N ASN A 172 -9.51 13.90 6.69
CA ASN A 172 -10.24 14.91 7.45
C ASN A 172 -10.22 16.28 6.76
N ASN A 173 -9.08 16.68 6.21
CA ASN A 173 -8.94 17.95 5.49
C ASN A 173 -9.66 17.96 4.13
N SER A 174 -9.87 16.77 3.55
CA SER A 174 -10.51 16.62 2.23
C SER A 174 -12.03 16.48 2.27
N GLN A 175 -12.65 16.44 3.46
CA GLN A 175 -14.12 16.27 3.60
C GLN A 175 -14.94 17.35 2.89
N ASN A 176 -14.42 18.58 2.76
CA ASN A 176 -15.13 19.69 2.14
C ASN A 176 -14.95 19.76 0.62
N LEU A 177 -14.11 18.88 0.03
CA LEU A 177 -13.91 18.88 -1.41
C LEU A 177 -15.16 18.36 -2.14
N PRO A 178 -15.53 18.96 -3.28
CA PRO A 178 -16.66 18.52 -4.11
C PRO A 178 -16.30 17.31 -4.98
N VAL A 179 -15.58 16.35 -4.40
CA VAL A 179 -15.12 15.10 -5.03
C VAL A 179 -15.46 13.92 -4.12
N LYS A 180 -15.55 12.74 -4.71
CA LYS A 180 -15.83 11.49 -4.00
C LYS A 180 -14.56 10.84 -3.46
N GLY A 181 -14.76 9.85 -2.61
CA GLY A 181 -13.74 8.95 -2.06
C GLY A 181 -13.29 9.35 -0.66
N TRP A 182 -13.62 10.56 -0.21
CA TRP A 182 -13.18 11.10 1.07
C TRP A 182 -14.23 10.98 2.18
N LYS A 183 -15.52 10.75 1.88
CA LYS A 183 -16.58 10.84 2.89
C LYS A 183 -17.17 9.46 3.23
N SER A 184 -17.65 9.31 4.46
CA SER A 184 -18.22 8.04 4.97
C SER A 184 -19.50 7.59 4.25
N PHE A 185 -20.29 8.54 3.75
CA PHE A 185 -21.61 8.29 3.16
C PHE A 185 -21.59 8.10 1.63
N GLU A 186 -20.41 8.07 1.00
CA GLU A 186 -20.27 7.93 -0.45
C GLU A 186 -20.23 6.46 -0.91
N SER A 187 -19.52 5.62 -0.16
CA SER A 187 -19.30 4.19 -0.41
C SER A 187 -18.74 3.56 0.86
N GLU A 188 -18.92 2.25 1.08
CA GLU A 188 -18.21 1.51 2.15
C GLU A 188 -16.78 1.08 1.74
N ARG A 189 -16.41 1.31 0.47
CA ARG A 189 -15.09 0.98 -0.10
C ARG A 189 -14.48 2.23 -0.70
N ASN A 190 -13.87 3.05 0.15
CA ASN A 190 -13.21 4.28 -0.24
C ASN A 190 -12.06 4.63 0.72
N ARG A 191 -11.38 5.76 0.48
CA ARG A 191 -10.22 6.20 1.27
C ARG A 191 -10.59 6.49 2.72
N TYR A 192 -11.81 6.95 2.99
CA TYR A 192 -12.32 7.12 4.36
C TYR A 192 -12.39 5.78 5.10
N TRP A 193 -13.13 4.81 4.54
CA TRP A 193 -13.34 3.52 5.22
C TRP A 193 -12.07 2.70 5.31
N LEU A 194 -11.15 2.86 4.36
CA LEU A 194 -9.83 2.26 4.47
C LEU A 194 -9.14 2.67 5.78
N LEU A 195 -9.02 3.97 6.05
CA LEU A 195 -8.31 4.46 7.23
C LEU A 195 -9.11 4.24 8.52
N GLU A 196 -10.44 4.41 8.46
CA GLU A 196 -11.30 4.08 9.60
C GLU A 196 -11.11 2.63 10.00
N ASN A 197 -11.17 1.68 9.06
CA ASN A 197 -11.03 0.27 9.35
C ASN A 197 -9.63 -0.08 9.89
N ILE A 198 -8.56 0.52 9.35
CA ILE A 198 -7.18 0.29 9.82
C ILE A 198 -7.00 0.80 11.26
N MET A 199 -7.50 2.00 11.56
CA MET A 199 -7.24 2.70 12.83
C MET A 199 -8.24 2.33 13.93
N ASN A 200 -9.36 1.70 13.60
CA ASN A 200 -10.35 1.29 14.58
C ASN A 200 -9.82 0.14 15.45
N LYS A 201 -9.73 0.39 16.76
CA LYS A 201 -9.26 -0.58 17.76
C LYS A 201 -10.04 -1.88 17.79
N SER A 202 -11.30 -1.88 17.35
CA SER A 202 -12.12 -3.09 17.22
C SER A 202 -11.52 -4.06 16.21
N TYR A 203 -10.73 -3.57 15.25
CA TYR A 203 -10.12 -4.34 14.17
C TYR A 203 -8.59 -4.43 14.30
N SER A 204 -8.01 -4.15 15.49
CA SER A 204 -6.54 -4.18 15.70
C SER A 204 -5.90 -5.54 15.40
N ASP A 205 -6.67 -6.64 15.52
CA ASP A 205 -6.27 -7.98 15.09
C ASP A 205 -5.82 -8.02 13.61
N PHE A 206 -6.35 -7.13 12.75
CA PHE A 206 -5.89 -7.00 11.36
C PHE A 206 -4.42 -6.58 11.26
N ARG A 207 -4.01 -5.54 11.99
CA ARG A 207 -2.62 -5.05 11.97
C ARG A 207 -1.67 -6.06 12.59
N ARG A 208 -2.13 -6.81 13.60
CA ARG A 208 -1.43 -7.97 14.14
C ARG A 208 -1.23 -9.06 13.10
N CYS A 209 -2.26 -9.37 12.30
CA CYS A 209 -2.12 -10.28 11.16
C CYS A 209 -1.06 -9.77 10.19
N MET A 210 -1.07 -8.48 9.81
CA MET A 210 -0.07 -7.92 8.90
C MET A 210 1.36 -8.13 9.42
N TYR A 211 1.62 -7.88 10.71
CA TYR A 211 2.92 -8.15 11.31
C TYR A 211 3.29 -9.64 11.32
N ASN A 212 2.41 -10.49 11.87
CA ASN A 212 2.69 -11.92 12.04
C ASN A 212 2.83 -12.64 10.71
N TYR A 213 1.96 -12.36 9.74
CA TYR A 213 1.99 -12.96 8.42
C TYR A 213 3.32 -12.70 7.70
N HIS A 214 3.77 -11.44 7.74
CA HIS A 214 4.94 -11.00 6.98
C HIS A 214 6.24 -11.31 7.73
N ARG A 215 6.39 -10.83 8.97
CA ARG A 215 7.66 -10.91 9.72
C ARG A 215 7.90 -12.26 10.39
N ASN A 216 6.87 -12.82 11.02
CA ASN A 216 6.98 -14.11 11.73
C ASN A 216 6.60 -15.30 10.83
N GLY A 217 5.91 -15.04 9.73
CA GLY A 217 5.52 -16.01 8.72
C GLY A 217 6.52 -16.06 7.58
N LEU A 218 6.28 -15.25 6.55
CA LEU A 218 7.05 -15.29 5.29
C LEU A 218 8.57 -15.14 5.50
N ASP A 219 9.01 -14.15 6.28
CA ASP A 219 10.45 -13.92 6.52
C ASP A 219 11.12 -15.07 7.28
N LEU A 220 10.34 -15.83 8.06
CA LEU A 220 10.84 -16.97 8.81
C LEU A 220 10.98 -18.21 7.92
N MET A 221 10.22 -18.29 6.83
CA MET A 221 10.14 -19.49 6.00
C MET A 221 11.43 -19.81 5.24
N SER A 222 12.33 -18.85 5.02
CA SER A 222 13.65 -19.08 4.43
C SER A 222 14.52 -19.99 5.31
N GLN A 223 14.34 -19.92 6.63
CA GLN A 223 15.10 -20.69 7.61
C GLN A 223 14.30 -21.86 8.18
N ARG A 224 13.01 -21.63 8.49
CA ARG A 224 12.12 -22.55 9.20
C ARG A 224 10.73 -22.54 8.55
N ALA A 225 10.61 -23.21 7.42
CA ALA A 225 9.40 -23.22 6.59
C ALA A 225 8.13 -23.71 7.32
N GLU A 226 8.25 -24.72 8.18
CA GLU A 226 7.09 -25.25 8.93
C GLU A 226 6.61 -24.26 9.99
N GLU A 227 7.52 -23.68 10.76
CA GLU A 227 7.21 -22.69 11.79
C GLU A 227 6.63 -21.41 11.19
N GLY A 228 7.22 -20.91 10.09
CA GLY A 228 6.69 -19.77 9.37
C GLY A 228 5.28 -20.02 8.82
N ARG A 229 5.02 -21.22 8.30
CA ARG A 229 3.68 -21.60 7.81
C ARG A 229 2.66 -21.69 8.95
N ALA A 230 3.03 -22.26 10.09
CA ALA A 230 2.19 -22.31 11.27
C ALA A 230 1.86 -20.88 11.78
N ASN A 231 2.82 -19.95 11.76
CA ASN A 231 2.60 -18.55 12.11
C ASN A 231 1.64 -17.85 11.13
N ILE A 232 1.72 -18.17 9.83
CA ILE A 232 0.74 -17.69 8.85
C ILE A 232 -0.65 -18.26 9.16
N ALA A 233 -0.77 -19.55 9.49
CA ALA A 233 -2.05 -20.15 9.85
C ALA A 233 -2.66 -19.50 11.10
N GLU A 234 -1.84 -19.14 12.10
CA GLU A 234 -2.31 -18.42 13.29
C GLU A 234 -2.74 -16.99 12.95
N SER A 235 -2.03 -16.30 12.06
CA SER A 235 -2.42 -14.94 11.61
C SER A 235 -3.80 -14.92 10.93
N LEU A 236 -4.22 -16.00 10.27
CA LEU A 236 -5.56 -16.12 9.70
C LEU A 236 -6.66 -16.16 10.78
N ARG A 237 -6.36 -16.63 12.00
CA ARG A 237 -7.31 -16.55 13.12
C ARG A 237 -7.51 -15.12 13.58
N ASP A 238 -6.48 -14.28 13.50
CA ASP A 238 -6.62 -12.85 13.78
C ASP A 238 -7.58 -12.20 12.77
N LEU A 239 -7.49 -12.54 11.49
CA LEU A 239 -8.48 -12.10 10.49
C LEU A 239 -9.88 -12.65 10.75
N GLN A 240 -10.00 -13.90 11.20
CA GLN A 240 -11.28 -14.49 11.58
C GLN A 240 -11.96 -13.74 12.73
N LYS A 241 -11.19 -13.24 13.72
CA LYS A 241 -11.73 -12.37 14.77
C LYS A 241 -12.28 -11.07 14.19
N VAL A 242 -11.57 -10.44 13.25
CA VAL A 242 -12.04 -9.22 12.58
C VAL A 242 -13.32 -9.49 11.78
N PHE A 243 -13.33 -10.56 10.99
CA PHE A 243 -14.49 -10.97 10.19
C PHE A 243 -15.73 -11.20 11.07
N ARG A 244 -15.60 -11.93 12.18
CA ARG A 244 -16.71 -12.19 13.11
C ARG A 244 -17.23 -10.94 13.81
N LYS A 245 -16.40 -9.90 13.98
CA LYS A 245 -16.82 -8.60 14.52
C LYS A 245 -17.62 -7.79 13.49
N ARG A 246 -17.10 -7.69 12.26
CA ARG A 246 -17.80 -7.04 11.14
C ARG A 246 -17.39 -7.70 9.83
N PRO A 247 -18.27 -8.54 9.25
CA PRO A 247 -18.06 -9.07 7.91
C PRO A 247 -17.98 -7.91 6.89
N SER A 248 -17.30 -8.14 5.77
CA SER A 248 -17.22 -7.19 4.65
C SER A 248 -16.51 -5.86 4.93
N THR A 249 -15.66 -5.78 5.97
CA THR A 249 -14.76 -4.63 6.13
C THR A 249 -13.80 -4.53 4.95
N TYR A 250 -13.47 -3.30 4.53
CA TYR A 250 -12.69 -3.08 3.32
C TYR A 250 -11.27 -3.67 3.45
N ILE A 251 -10.68 -3.57 4.64
CA ILE A 251 -9.35 -4.14 4.95
C ILE A 251 -9.26 -5.66 4.76
N LEU A 252 -10.34 -6.41 5.00
CA LEU A 252 -10.35 -7.86 4.76
C LEU A 252 -10.32 -8.16 3.27
N GLN A 253 -11.14 -7.45 2.49
CA GLN A 253 -11.15 -7.62 1.04
C GLN A 253 -9.76 -7.31 0.46
N MET A 254 -9.15 -6.20 0.85
CA MET A 254 -7.81 -5.85 0.36
C MET A 254 -6.74 -6.89 0.70
N PHE A 255 -6.84 -7.52 1.88
CA PHE A 255 -5.94 -8.59 2.24
C PHE A 255 -6.09 -9.78 1.29
N PHE A 256 -7.30 -10.25 1.04
CA PHE A 256 -7.51 -11.41 0.16
C PHE A 256 -7.25 -11.11 -1.32
N ASP A 257 -7.50 -9.89 -1.77
CA ASP A 257 -7.13 -9.41 -3.11
C ASP A 257 -5.61 -9.47 -3.33
N ALA A 258 -4.80 -9.31 -2.27
CA ALA A 258 -3.34 -9.44 -2.32
C ALA A 258 -2.83 -10.86 -2.02
N LYS A 259 -3.51 -11.62 -1.16
CA LYS A 259 -2.96 -12.82 -0.49
C LYS A 259 -3.57 -14.15 -0.89
N SER A 260 -4.73 -14.17 -1.55
CA SER A 260 -5.45 -15.42 -1.84
C SER A 260 -4.60 -16.45 -2.62
N ASP A 261 -3.81 -16.03 -3.61
CA ASP A 261 -2.90 -16.93 -4.34
C ASP A 261 -1.66 -17.33 -3.53
N GLU A 262 -1.09 -16.40 -2.75
CA GLU A 262 0.02 -16.67 -1.84
C GLU A 262 -0.38 -17.72 -0.79
N LEU A 263 -1.59 -17.61 -0.23
CA LEU A 263 -2.15 -18.57 0.72
C LEU A 263 -2.28 -19.97 0.12
N VAL A 264 -2.72 -20.09 -1.14
CA VAL A 264 -2.75 -21.40 -1.80
C VAL A 264 -1.34 -21.98 -1.86
N ASN A 265 -0.38 -21.24 -2.40
CA ASN A 265 1.01 -21.71 -2.54
C ASN A 265 1.65 -22.05 -1.17
N VAL A 266 1.36 -21.25 -0.15
CA VAL A 266 1.82 -21.44 1.22
C VAL A 266 1.13 -22.61 1.91
N PHE A 267 -0.04 -23.10 1.50
CA PHE A 267 -0.69 -24.22 2.20
C PHE A 267 -0.75 -25.52 1.41
N THR A 268 -0.54 -25.51 0.09
CA THR A 268 -0.46 -26.75 -0.71
C THR A 268 0.65 -27.69 -0.20
N LYS A 269 1.75 -27.16 0.35
CA LYS A 269 2.85 -27.97 0.94
C LYS A 269 2.73 -28.18 2.47
N SER A 270 1.56 -27.97 3.05
CA SER A 270 1.29 -28.15 4.49
C SER A 270 0.86 -29.58 4.84
N TYR A 271 0.91 -29.92 6.13
CA TYR A 271 0.37 -31.17 6.67
C TYR A 271 -1.17 -31.22 6.58
N PRO A 272 -1.77 -32.42 6.41
CA PRO A 272 -3.23 -32.56 6.25
C PRO A 272 -4.08 -31.85 7.31
N ASP A 273 -3.68 -31.93 8.58
CA ASP A 273 -4.42 -31.33 9.70
C ASP A 273 -4.39 -29.79 9.67
N GLU A 274 -3.26 -29.19 9.27
CA GLU A 274 -3.14 -27.74 9.12
C GLU A 274 -3.90 -27.26 7.87
N LYS A 275 -3.81 -28.00 6.75
CA LYS A 275 -4.63 -27.76 5.55
C LYS A 275 -6.12 -27.69 5.89
N ALA A 276 -6.64 -28.70 6.60
CA ALA A 276 -8.05 -28.77 6.98
C ALA A 276 -8.47 -27.56 7.84
N ARG A 277 -7.64 -27.18 8.81
CA ARG A 277 -7.88 -26.02 9.68
C ARG A 277 -7.90 -24.71 8.90
N VAL A 278 -6.90 -24.49 8.03
CA VAL A 278 -6.80 -23.27 7.22
C VAL A 278 -7.95 -23.19 6.24
N LEU A 279 -8.32 -24.29 5.59
CA LEU A 279 -9.48 -24.33 4.69
C LEU A 279 -10.77 -23.98 5.40
N SER A 280 -10.98 -24.47 6.62
CA SER A 280 -12.14 -24.09 7.43
C SER A 280 -12.18 -22.58 7.70
N ILE A 281 -11.05 -21.94 7.98
CA ILE A 281 -10.97 -20.50 8.20
C ILE A 281 -11.23 -19.74 6.90
N LEU A 282 -10.52 -20.09 5.83
CA LEU A 282 -10.61 -19.42 4.52
C LEU A 282 -12.02 -19.48 3.93
N ASN A 283 -12.70 -20.61 4.03
CA ASN A 283 -14.08 -20.75 3.57
C ASN A 283 -15.08 -19.93 4.40
N GLU A 284 -14.76 -19.61 5.66
CA GLU A 284 -15.58 -18.71 6.50
C GLU A 284 -15.35 -17.24 6.10
N ILE A 285 -14.09 -16.83 5.96
CA ILE A 285 -13.72 -15.40 5.92
C ILE A 285 -13.48 -14.85 4.50
N ASP A 286 -13.29 -15.71 3.51
CA ASP A 286 -13.14 -15.36 2.09
C ASP A 286 -13.84 -16.40 1.18
N PRO A 287 -15.17 -16.52 1.27
CA PRO A 287 -15.94 -17.48 0.48
C PRO A 287 -15.82 -17.24 -1.03
N SER A 288 -15.55 -16.00 -1.47
CA SER A 288 -15.40 -15.64 -2.88
C SER A 288 -14.24 -16.35 -3.58
N ASN A 289 -13.19 -16.71 -2.84
CA ASN A 289 -12.06 -17.48 -3.34
C ASN A 289 -12.18 -18.98 -3.01
N GLY A 290 -13.34 -19.49 -2.59
CA GLY A 290 -13.51 -20.90 -2.20
C GLY A 290 -13.03 -21.90 -3.28
N ASN A 291 -13.39 -21.67 -4.55
CA ASN A 291 -12.91 -22.47 -5.69
C ASN A 291 -11.39 -22.41 -5.86
N LYS A 292 -10.76 -21.29 -5.50
CA LYS A 292 -9.31 -21.13 -5.53
C LYS A 292 -8.65 -21.98 -4.44
N TYR A 293 -9.28 -22.06 -3.27
CA TYR A 293 -8.78 -22.75 -2.09
C TYR A 293 -8.89 -24.28 -2.16
N THR A 294 -9.74 -24.85 -3.03
CA THR A 294 -9.77 -26.31 -3.23
C THR A 294 -8.40 -26.89 -3.60
N ARG A 295 -7.57 -26.10 -4.30
CA ARG A 295 -6.17 -26.42 -4.66
C ARG A 295 -5.24 -26.66 -3.46
N ILE A 296 -5.62 -26.23 -2.25
CA ILE A 296 -4.86 -26.56 -1.03
C ILE A 296 -5.02 -28.04 -0.68
N SER A 297 -6.21 -28.60 -0.92
CA SER A 297 -6.54 -30.00 -0.64
C SER A 297 -6.14 -30.99 -1.74
N GLU A 298 -5.92 -30.49 -2.96
CA GLU A 298 -5.37 -31.28 -4.06
C GLU A 298 -3.94 -31.71 -3.70
N GLN A 299 -3.68 -33.02 -3.70
CA GLN A 299 -2.31 -33.52 -3.58
C GLN A 299 -1.59 -33.23 -4.91
N GLU A 300 -0.39 -32.65 -4.85
CA GLU A 300 0.54 -32.79 -5.95
C GLU A 300 0.88 -34.30 -6.00
N ASP A 301 0.27 -35.03 -6.92
CA ASP A 301 0.75 -36.36 -7.31
C ASP A 301 2.21 -36.19 -7.73
N MET A 302 3.12 -36.69 -6.90
CA MET A 302 4.56 -36.72 -7.16
C MET A 302 4.90 -37.69 -8.30
#